data_AF-A0A7Z7FMB9-F1
#
_entry.id   AF-A0A7Z7FMB9-F1
#
_cell.length_a   1.000
_cell.length_b   1.000
_cell.length_c   1.000
_cell.angle_alpha   90.00
_cell.angle_beta   90.00
_cell.angle_gamma   90.00
#
_symmetry.space_group_name_H-M   'P 1'
#
loop_
_entity.id
_entity.type
_entity.pdbx_description
1 polymer ?
#
loop_
_entity_poly.entity_id
_entity_poly.type
_entity_poly.pdbx_seq_one_letter_code
_entity_poly.pdbx_strand_id
1 'polypeptide(L)'
;MTKFISFLSSLVLASGTALCAESTNSIDDKSLKDVPEPIKCYGYLGDVTGDEKMSVGLAVQLCAGTKNAKATLVCYKMAFERLGLNRGLAIELCSEGRKLQ
;
A
#
# COMPACT_ATOMS: atom_id res chain seq x y z
N MET A 1 42.51 19.04 47.20
CA MET A 1 42.26 20.45 46.86
C MET A 1 42.02 20.54 45.37
N THR A 2 40.80 20.88 44.94
CA THR A 2 40.49 21.79 43.82
C THR A 2 38.97 21.93 43.74
N LYS A 3 38.49 23.13 44.07
CA LYS A 3 37.12 23.60 43.88
C LYS A 3 36.97 24.06 42.44
N PHE A 4 35.87 23.73 41.77
CA PHE A 4 35.37 24.54 40.67
C PHE A 4 33.84 24.66 40.78
N ILE A 5 33.42 25.77 41.38
CA ILE A 5 32.10 26.35 41.27
C ILE A 5 32.11 27.13 39.95
N SER A 6 31.20 26.85 39.02
CA SER A 6 30.87 27.79 37.96
C SER A 6 29.36 27.83 37.80
N PHE A 7 28.84 29.01 38.13
CA PHE A 7 27.45 29.39 38.15
C PHE A 7 26.82 29.39 36.75
N LEU A 8 25.53 29.05 36.75
CA LEU A 8 24.45 29.52 35.89
C LEU A 8 24.84 30.54 34.80
N SER A 9 24.48 30.25 33.56
CA SER A 9 23.65 31.19 32.79
C SER A 9 23.00 30.53 31.56
N SER A 10 21.68 30.63 31.54
CA SER A 10 20.80 30.74 30.36
C SER A 10 20.54 29.47 29.54
N LEU A 11 19.54 28.71 30.01
CA LEU A 11 18.56 28.06 29.14
C LEU A 11 18.01 29.12 28.16
N VAL A 12 18.21 28.91 26.86
CA VAL A 12 17.31 29.46 25.84
C VAL A 12 16.70 28.27 25.12
N LEU A 13 15.41 28.05 25.40
CA LEU A 13 14.55 27.13 24.68
C LEU A 13 14.45 27.59 23.23
N ALA A 14 14.94 26.75 22.32
CA ALA A 14 14.49 26.76 20.93
C ALA A 14 14.19 25.32 20.53
N SER A 15 13.24 24.68 21.22
CA SER A 15 12.55 23.50 20.70
C SER A 15 11.66 23.97 19.55
N GLY A 16 12.24 24.07 18.35
CA GLY A 16 11.49 24.19 17.12
C GLY A 16 10.72 22.90 16.87
N THR A 17 9.58 22.73 17.52
CA THR A 17 8.59 21.75 17.10
C THR A 17 7.98 22.29 15.82
N ALA A 18 8.51 21.88 14.67
CA ALA A 18 7.77 21.97 13.44
C ALA A 18 6.51 21.11 13.63
N LEU A 19 5.39 21.75 13.95
CA LEU A 19 4.08 21.15 13.78
C LEU A 19 3.87 21.02 12.27
N CYS A 20 4.24 19.86 11.73
CA CYS A 20 3.59 19.38 10.54
C CYS A 20 2.10 19.29 10.90
N ALA A 21 1.32 20.25 10.41
CA ALA A 21 -0.12 20.11 10.40
C ALA A 21 -0.44 18.87 9.57
N GLU A 22 -0.67 17.75 10.25
CA GLU A 22 -1.22 16.57 9.62
C GLU A 22 -2.62 16.95 9.19
N SER A 23 -2.79 17.20 7.89
CA SER A 23 -4.10 17.37 7.29
C SER A 23 -4.86 16.08 7.54
N THR A 24 -5.69 16.09 8.59
CA THR A 24 -6.72 15.07 8.80
C THR A 24 -7.72 15.23 7.66
N ASN A 25 -7.39 14.68 6.50
CA ASN A 25 -8.39 14.31 5.54
C ASN A 25 -9.22 13.23 6.22
N SER A 26 -10.32 13.65 6.84
CA SER A 26 -11.42 12.76 7.12
C SER A 26 -11.79 12.14 5.78
N ILE A 27 -11.35 10.90 5.54
CA ILE A 27 -11.81 10.14 4.40
C ILE A 27 -13.27 9.87 4.69
N ASP A 28 -14.14 10.74 4.17
CA ASP A 28 -15.57 10.57 4.24
C ASP A 28 -15.91 9.20 3.63
N ASP A 29 -16.54 8.35 4.44
CA ASP A 29 -16.99 6.98 4.15
C ASP A 29 -17.81 6.86 2.85
N LYS A 30 -18.29 8.01 2.34
CA LYS A 30 -19.01 8.17 1.06
C LYS A 30 -18.16 7.90 -0.20
N SER A 31 -16.83 7.88 -0.11
CA SER A 31 -15.94 7.83 -1.28
C SER A 31 -15.61 6.42 -1.81
N LEU A 32 -16.06 5.33 -1.17
CA LEU A 32 -15.67 3.97 -1.58
C LEU A 32 -16.20 3.57 -2.98
N LYS A 33 -17.30 4.18 -3.44
CA LYS A 33 -17.83 3.95 -4.80
C LYS A 33 -16.95 4.56 -5.89
N ASP A 34 -16.30 5.69 -5.59
CA ASP A 34 -15.49 6.45 -6.55
C ASP A 34 -14.04 5.99 -6.61
N VAL A 35 -13.63 5.08 -5.72
CA VAL A 35 -12.28 4.48 -5.76
C VAL A 35 -12.13 3.67 -7.07
N PRO A 36 -11.12 3.98 -7.91
CA PRO A 36 -10.83 3.21 -9.12
C PRO A 36 -10.62 1.73 -8.83
N GLU A 37 -11.11 0.86 -9.73
CA GLU A 37 -10.98 -0.59 -9.61
C GLU A 37 -9.55 -1.10 -9.39
N PRO A 38 -8.50 -0.54 -10.04
CA PRO A 38 -7.12 -0.92 -9.74
C PRO A 38 -6.72 -0.69 -8.28
N ILE A 39 -7.22 0.38 -7.65
CA ILE A 39 -6.93 0.69 -6.25
C ILE A 39 -7.67 -0.28 -5.32
N LYS A 40 -8.95 -0.56 -5.62
CA LYS A 40 -9.72 -1.59 -4.90
C LYS A 40 -9.04 -2.96 -5.00
N CYS A 41 -8.59 -3.35 -6.19
CA CYS A 41 -7.87 -4.60 -6.42
C CYS A 41 -6.63 -4.71 -5.54
N TYR A 42 -5.81 -3.65 -5.51
CA TYR A 42 -4.62 -3.65 -4.68
C TYR A 42 -4.96 -3.73 -3.18
N GLY A 43 -5.97 -2.96 -2.74
CA GLY A 43 -6.41 -2.94 -1.35
C GLY A 43 -6.95 -4.28 -0.84
N TYR A 44 -7.67 -5.03 -1.68
CA TYR A 44 -8.27 -6.33 -1.31
C TYR A 44 -7.37 -7.54 -1.61
N LEU A 45 -6.16 -7.34 -2.12
CA LEU A 45 -5.31 -8.45 -2.60
C LEU A 45 -5.01 -9.44 -1.47
N GLY A 46 -4.55 -8.95 -0.32
CA GLY A 46 -4.23 -9.78 0.84
C GLY A 46 -5.45 -10.56 1.32
N ASP A 47 -6.58 -9.88 1.50
CA ASP A 47 -7.82 -10.47 2.02
C ASP A 47 -8.40 -11.56 1.11
N VAL A 48 -8.36 -11.35 -0.21
CA VAL A 48 -8.94 -12.30 -1.16
C VAL A 48 -8.00 -13.47 -1.43
N THR A 49 -6.71 -13.18 -1.64
CA THR A 49 -5.75 -14.17 -2.14
C THR A 49 -4.99 -14.88 -1.04
N GLY A 50 -4.83 -14.28 0.14
CA GLY A 50 -3.99 -14.81 1.22
C GLY A 50 -2.50 -14.85 0.89
N ASP A 51 -2.05 -14.24 -0.22
CA ASP A 51 -0.66 -14.31 -0.65
C ASP A 51 0.22 -13.26 0.04
N GLU A 52 0.66 -13.58 1.26
CA GLU A 52 1.54 -12.72 2.07
C GLU A 52 2.92 -12.46 1.44
N LYS A 53 3.33 -13.30 0.47
CA LYS A 53 4.63 -13.18 -0.22
C LYS A 53 4.51 -12.42 -1.54
N MET A 54 3.36 -11.85 -1.84
CA MET A 54 3.18 -10.98 -3.00
C MET A 54 4.02 -9.72 -2.85
N SER A 55 4.97 -9.51 -3.77
CA SER A 55 5.72 -8.24 -3.82
C SER A 55 4.82 -7.10 -4.32
N VAL A 56 5.07 -5.89 -3.83
CA VAL A 56 4.34 -4.67 -4.25
C VAL A 56 4.30 -4.51 -5.77
N GLY A 57 5.43 -4.69 -6.46
CA GLY A 57 5.49 -4.53 -7.93
C GLY A 57 4.58 -5.51 -8.67
N LEU A 58 4.56 -6.78 -8.26
CA LEU A 58 3.69 -7.81 -8.84
C LEU A 58 2.21 -7.56 -8.52
N ALA A 59 1.88 -7.10 -7.32
CA ALA A 59 0.53 -6.70 -6.95
C ALA A 59 0.02 -5.55 -7.83
N VAL A 60 0.85 -4.52 -8.04
CA VAL A 60 0.52 -3.41 -8.95
C VAL A 60 0.34 -3.91 -10.38
N GLN A 61 1.23 -4.79 -10.86
CA GLN A 61 1.14 -5.37 -12.21
C GLN A 61 -0.15 -6.19 -12.42
N LEU A 62 -0.59 -6.95 -11.41
CA LEU A 62 -1.85 -7.69 -11.44
C LEU A 62 -3.06 -6.76 -11.57
N CYS A 63 -3.08 -5.72 -10.75
CA CYS A 63 -4.22 -4.81 -10.62
C CYS A 63 -4.21 -3.68 -11.67
N ALA A 64 -3.11 -3.46 -12.37
CA ALA A 64 -3.00 -2.43 -13.39
C ALA A 64 -4.06 -2.64 -14.48
N GLY A 65 -4.89 -1.61 -14.70
CA GLY A 65 -5.92 -1.59 -15.73
C GLY A 65 -7.09 -2.55 -15.52
N THR A 66 -7.22 -3.17 -14.34
CA THR A 66 -8.40 -3.99 -14.02
C THR A 66 -9.68 -3.16 -14.08
N LYS A 67 -10.71 -3.73 -14.68
CA LYS A 67 -12.07 -3.19 -14.68
C LYS A 67 -12.94 -3.83 -13.60
N ASN A 68 -12.45 -4.90 -12.97
CA ASN A 68 -13.16 -5.63 -11.95
C ASN A 68 -12.16 -6.28 -10.98
N ALA A 69 -11.98 -5.63 -9.83
CA ALA A 69 -11.05 -6.06 -8.79
C ALA A 69 -11.32 -7.51 -8.34
N LYS A 70 -12.59 -7.83 -8.06
CA LYS A 70 -12.97 -9.16 -7.57
C LYS A 70 -12.65 -10.26 -8.57
N ALA A 71 -13.00 -10.05 -9.85
CA ALA A 71 -12.73 -11.04 -10.90
C ALA A 71 -11.23 -11.28 -11.08
N THR A 72 -10.44 -10.20 -11.07
CA THR A 72 -8.96 -10.27 -11.20
C THR A 72 -8.33 -11.05 -10.06
N LEU A 73 -8.71 -10.74 -8.81
CA LEU A 73 -8.14 -11.42 -7.63
C LEU A 73 -8.57 -12.88 -7.54
N VAL A 74 -9.82 -13.22 -7.88
CA VAL A 74 -10.29 -14.61 -7.92
C VAL A 74 -9.55 -15.40 -9.00
N CYS A 75 -9.35 -14.82 -10.18
CA CYS A 75 -8.53 -15.42 -11.23
C CYS A 75 -7.12 -15.72 -10.71
N TYR A 76 -6.46 -14.72 -10.13
CA TYR A 76 -5.10 -14.87 -9.59
C TYR A 76 -5.03 -15.99 -8.55
N LYS A 77 -5.97 -16.00 -7.58
CA LYS A 77 -6.02 -17.02 -6.54
C LYS A 77 -6.15 -18.42 -7.13
N MET A 78 -7.05 -18.61 -8.09
CA MET A 78 -7.22 -19.91 -8.75
C MET A 78 -5.97 -20.31 -9.52
N ALA A 79 -5.37 -19.38 -10.28
CA ALA A 79 -4.15 -19.63 -11.04
C ALA A 79 -2.97 -20.01 -10.14
N PHE A 80 -2.79 -19.32 -9.02
CA PHE A 80 -1.71 -19.55 -8.09
C PHE A 80 -1.93 -20.81 -7.23
N GLU A 81 -3.09 -20.93 -6.57
CA GLU A 81 -3.34 -22.00 -5.61
C GLU A 81 -3.81 -23.30 -6.26
N ARG A 82 -4.72 -23.23 -7.25
CA ARG A 82 -5.33 -24.43 -7.82
C ARG A 82 -4.55 -24.98 -8.99
N LEU A 83 -4.03 -24.10 -9.85
CA LEU A 83 -3.23 -24.49 -11.01
C LEU A 83 -1.73 -24.56 -10.68
N GLY A 84 -1.31 -24.11 -9.50
CA GLY A 84 0.08 -24.19 -9.06
C GLY A 84 1.03 -23.33 -9.89
N LEU A 85 0.52 -22.31 -10.58
CA LEU A 85 1.36 -21.43 -11.39
C LEU A 85 2.20 -20.53 -10.48
N ASN A 86 3.40 -20.16 -10.93
CA ASN A 86 4.17 -19.14 -10.23
C ASN A 86 3.47 -17.76 -10.36
N ARG A 87 3.76 -16.84 -9.43
CA ARG A 87 3.10 -15.52 -9.37
C ARG A 87 3.13 -14.78 -10.70
N GLY A 88 4.29 -14.76 -11.37
CA GLY A 88 4.45 -14.08 -12.65
C GLY A 88 3.50 -14.60 -13.73
N LEU A 89 3.38 -15.92 -13.88
CA LEU A 89 2.48 -16.52 -14.87
C LEU A 89 1.01 -16.37 -14.48
N ALA A 90 0.67 -16.52 -13.20
CA ALA A 90 -0.68 -16.25 -12.70
C ALA A 90 -1.10 -14.79 -12.98
N ILE A 91 -0.18 -13.84 -12.82
CA ILE A 91 -0.40 -12.43 -13.13
C ILE A 91 -0.54 -12.21 -14.63
N GLU A 92 0.30 -12.84 -15.46
CA GLU A 92 0.19 -12.77 -16.91
C GLU A 92 -1.19 -13.20 -17.41
N LEU A 93 -1.71 -14.31 -16.88
CA LEU A 93 -3.01 -14.84 -17.27
C LEU A 93 -4.18 -13.97 -16.79
N CYS A 94 -4.07 -13.38 -15.60
CA CYS A 94 -5.19 -12.72 -14.94
C CYS A 94 -5.18 -11.18 -15.02
N SER A 95 -4.07 -10.55 -15.42
CA SER A 95 -3.99 -9.09 -15.57
C SER A 95 -4.76 -8.62 -16.81
N GLU A 96 -5.67 -7.66 -16.62
CA GLU A 96 -6.49 -7.12 -17.72
C GLU A 96 -5.82 -5.95 -18.46
N GLY A 97 -4.98 -5.17 -17.77
CA GLY A 97 -4.38 -3.94 -18.32
C GLY A 97 -3.23 -4.14 -19.31
N ARG A 98 -2.74 -5.37 -19.49
CA ARG A 98 -1.60 -5.68 -20.38
C ARG A 98 -1.98 -6.31 -21.71
N LYS A 99 -3.28 -6.41 -22.02
CA LYS A 99 -3.74 -6.63 -23.40
C LYS A 99 -3.59 -5.33 -24.19
N LEU A 100 -2.37 -4.84 -24.35
CA LEU A 100 -2.07 -3.79 -25.32
C LEU A 100 -2.20 -4.39 -26.72
N GLN A 101 -3.20 -3.86 -27.43
CA GLN A 101 -3.18 -3.49 -28.86
C GLN A 101 -2.77 -4.57 -29.86
#